data_AF-A0A2R6H1U3-F1
#
_entry.id   AF-A0A2R6H1U3-F1
#
_cell.length_a   1.000
_cell.length_b   1.000
_cell.length_c   1.000
_cell.angle_alpha   90.00
_cell.angle_beta   90.00
_cell.angle_gamma   90.00
#
_symmetry.space_group_name_H-M   'P 1'
#
loop_
_entity.id
_entity.type
_entity.pdbx_description
1 polymer ?
#
loop_
_entity_poly.entity_id
_entity_poly.type
_entity_poly.pdbx_seq_one_letter_code
_entity_poly.pdbx_strand_id
1 'polypeptide(L)' 'MRRSRSGRGLSPVIGTVLLEQLLGLAAETGVERVWLTVERWNEPAIALYEKVGFEVSDAQSFEMEMAIRLD' A
#
# COMPACT_ATOMS: atom_id res chain seq x y z
N MET A 1 -36.32 -4.85 -10.79
CA MET A 1 -34.99 -5.46 -10.58
C MET A 1 -34.20 -4.58 -9.61
N ARG A 2 -34.05 -5.01 -8.34
CA ARG A 2 -33.47 -4.21 -7.25
C ARG A 2 -31.94 -4.16 -7.39
N ARG A 3 -31.36 -2.96 -7.44
CA ARG A 3 -29.90 -2.80 -7.30
C ARG A 3 -29.52 -3.12 -5.85
N SER A 4 -28.72 -4.18 -5.69
CA SER A 4 -28.04 -4.50 -4.44
C SER A 4 -27.02 -3.39 -4.16
N ARG A 5 -27.30 -2.58 -3.12
CA ARG A 5 -26.29 -1.74 -2.47
C ARG A 5 -25.73 -2.57 -1.33
N SER A 6 -24.66 -3.31 -1.57
CA SER A 6 -23.91 -3.99 -0.51
C SER A 6 -22.43 -3.80 -0.73
N GLY A 7 -21.88 -2.85 0.00
CA GLY A 7 -20.47 -2.50 0.07
C GLY A 7 -20.38 -1.35 1.04
N ARG A 8 -20.19 -1.66 2.32
CA ARG A 8 -20.06 -0.69 3.41
C ARG A 8 -18.86 0.19 3.08
N GLY A 9 -19.09 1.42 2.60
CA GLY A 9 -18.05 2.38 2.27
C GLY A 9 -17.35 2.86 3.54
N LEU A 10 -16.42 2.04 4.04
CA LEU A 10 -15.47 2.48 5.07
C LEU A 10 -14.62 3.57 4.43
N SER A 11 -14.71 4.78 4.98
CA SER A 11 -13.81 5.88 4.61
C SER A 11 -12.37 5.36 4.71
N PRO A 12 -11.50 5.60 3.71
CA PRO A 12 -10.13 5.16 3.78
C PRO A 12 -9.46 5.71 5.04
N VAL A 13 -8.71 4.84 5.74
CA VAL A 13 -7.90 5.26 6.89
C VAL A 13 -6.82 6.22 6.42
N ILE A 14 -6.34 7.10 7.30
CA ILE A 14 -5.38 8.15 6.93
C ILE A 14 -4.13 7.60 6.22
N GLY A 15 -3.65 6.41 6.61
CA GLY A 15 -2.51 5.76 5.97
C GLY A 15 -2.73 5.45 4.49
N THR A 16 -3.94 5.02 4.09
CA THR A 16 -4.27 4.77 2.68
C THR A 16 -4.23 6.06 1.88
N VAL A 17 -4.86 7.12 2.40
CA VAL A 17 -4.89 8.43 1.73
C VAL A 17 -3.48 9.00 1.57
N LEU A 18 -2.65 8.93 2.61
CA LEU A 18 -1.27 9.42 2.56
C LEU A 18 -0.43 8.66 1.53
N LEU A 19 -0.54 7.33 1.48
CA LEU A 19 0.22 6.51 0.52
C LEU A 19 -0.23 6.77 -0.92
N GLU A 20 -1.53 6.83 -1.19
CA GLU A 20 -2.05 7.11 -2.54
C GLU A 20 -1.57 8.48 -3.04
N GLN A 21 -1.62 9.52 -2.20
CA GLN A 21 -1.13 10.85 -2.58
C GLN A 21 0.40 10.88 -2.77
N LEU A 22 1.15 10.20 -1.90
CA LEU A 22 2.61 10.13 -2.00
C LEU A 22 3.05 9.42 -3.29
N LEU A 23 2.44 8.27 -3.59
CA LEU A 23 2.78 7.48 -4.78
C LEU A 23 2.34 8.17 -6.07
N GLY A 24 1.20 8.87 -6.06
CA GLY A 24 0.78 9.71 -7.18
C GLY A 24 1.80 10.81 -7.48
N LEU A 25 2.25 11.55 -6.45
CA LEU A 25 3.29 12.57 -6.61
C LEU A 25 4.63 11.97 -7.05
N ALA A 26 5.01 10.80 -6.52
CA ALA A 26 6.21 10.09 -6.94
C ALA A 26 6.17 9.74 -8.43
N ALA A 27 5.04 9.21 -8.92
CA ALA A 27 4.86 8.91 -10.35
C ALA A 27 4.94 10.17 -11.21
N GLU A 28 4.26 11.26 -10.82
CA GLU A 28 4.30 12.55 -11.54
C GLU A 28 5.71 13.15 -11.62
N THR A 29 6.56 12.86 -10.63
CA THR A 29 7.95 13.32 -10.58
C THR A 29 8.95 12.37 -11.26
N GLY A 30 8.48 11.27 -11.85
CA GLY A 30 9.31 10.31 -12.59
C GLY A 30 9.99 9.26 -11.71
N VAL A 31 9.52 9.03 -10.48
CA VAL A 31 9.96 7.91 -9.66
C VAL A 31 9.36 6.62 -10.21
N GLU A 32 10.20 5.64 -10.54
CA GLU A 32 9.76 4.35 -11.12
C GLU A 32 9.51 3.26 -10.07
N ARG A 33 10.10 3.40 -8.87
CA ARG A 33 10.05 2.38 -7.81
C ARG A 33 10.12 3.01 -6.43
N VAL A 34 9.27 2.54 -5.53
CA VAL A 34 9.30 2.85 -4.10
C VAL A 34 9.47 1.56 -3.32
N TRP A 35 10.28 1.59 -2.25
CA TRP A 35 10.47 0.46 -1.34
C TRP A 35 10.45 0.95 0.12
N LEU A 36 10.13 0.04 1.03
CA LEU A 36 10.10 0.26 2.47
C LEU A 36 10.49 -1.02 3.21
N THR A 37 10.91 -0.90 4.46
CA THR A 37 10.96 -2.02 5.39
C THR A 37 9.83 -1.90 6.42
N VAL A 38 9.34 -3.04 6.90
CA VAL A 38 8.30 -3.14 7.91
C VAL A 38 8.59 -4.28 8.86
N GLU A 39 8.34 -4.09 10.14
CA GLU A 39 8.40 -5.17 11.12
C GLU A 39 7.42 -6.29 10.77
N ARG A 40 7.86 -7.54 10.82
CA ARG A 40 7.08 -8.71 10.36
C ARG A 40 5.76 -8.92 11.10
N TRP A 41 5.68 -8.42 12.33
CA TRP A 41 4.50 -8.53 13.18
C TRP A 41 3.57 -7.32 13.06
N ASN A 42 3.88 -6.32 12.23
CA ASN A 42 3.00 -5.18 12.00
C ASN A 42 1.93 -5.51 10.95
N GLU A 43 1.09 -6.50 11.26
CA GLU A 43 0.00 -6.95 10.39
C GLU A 43 -0.87 -5.80 9.86
N PRO A 44 -1.21 -4.76 10.65
CA PRO A 44 -1.99 -3.63 10.14
C PRO A 44 -1.26 -2.83 9.04
N ALA A 45 0.05 -2.61 9.17
CA ALA A 45 0.82 -1.89 8.16
C ALA A 45 1.04 -2.76 6.92
N ILE A 46 1.34 -4.05 7.11
CA ILE A 46 1.50 -5.01 6.01
C ILE A 46 0.23 -5.04 5.16
N ALA A 47 -0.94 -5.24 5.78
CA ALA A 47 -2.22 -5.25 5.07
C ALA A 47 -2.53 -3.93 4.37
N LEU A 48 -2.10 -2.79 4.93
CA LEU A 48 -2.22 -1.48 4.28
C LEU A 48 -1.35 -1.40 3.02
N TYR A 49 -0.08 -1.81 3.11
CA TYR A 49 0.86 -1.75 1.98
C TYR A 49 0.44 -2.71 0.86
N GLU A 50 0.03 -3.93 1.19
CA GLU A 50 -0.52 -4.90 0.23
C GLU A 50 -1.76 -4.34 -0.48
N LYS A 51 -2.67 -3.71 0.27
CA LYS A 51 -3.89 -3.10 -0.31
C LYS A 51 -3.56 -1.98 -1.30
N VAL A 52 -2.48 -1.23 -1.07
CA VAL A 52 -2.02 -0.15 -1.95
C VAL A 52 -1.26 -0.69 -3.17
N GLY A 53 -0.72 -1.92 -3.10
CA GLY A 53 -0.05 -2.59 -4.21
C GLY A 53 1.44 -2.85 -4.00
N PHE A 54 1.96 -2.71 -2.78
CA PHE A 54 3.31 -3.16 -2.47
C PHE A 54 3.36 -4.69 -2.41
N GLU A 55 4.48 -5.25 -2.88
CA GLU A 55 4.79 -6.68 -2.83
C GLU A 55 6.07 -6.92 -2.03
N VAL A 56 6.20 -8.07 -1.38
CA VAL A 56 7.42 -8.42 -0.64
C VAL A 56 8.60 -8.58 -1.61
N SER A 57 9.68 -7.82 -1.38
CA SER A 57 10.89 -7.84 -2.22
C SER A 57 12.08 -8.53 -1.56
N ASP A 58 12.15 -8.56 -0.23
CA ASP A 58 13.09 -9.36 0.56
C ASP A 58 12.53 -9.67 1.95
N ALA A 59 12.81 -10.87 2.46
CA ALA A 59 12.34 -11.34 3.75
C ALA A 59 13.41 -12.15 4.48
N GLN A 60 14.67 -11.72 4.45
CA GLN A 60 15.78 -12.42 5.14
C GLN A 60 16.20 -11.77 6.48
N SER A 61 15.66 -10.62 6.87
CA SER A 61 16.01 -9.92 8.12
C SER A 61 14.88 -9.94 9.18
N PHE A 62 15.09 -9.33 10.35
CA PHE A 62 14.04 -9.13 11.36
C PHE A 62 12.86 -8.31 10.81
N GLU A 63 13.16 -7.40 9.88
CA GLU A 63 12.19 -6.65 9.09
C GLU A 63 11.89 -7.37 7.77
N MET A 64 10.86 -6.91 7.08
CA MET A 64 10.45 -7.36 5.74
C MET A 64 10.50 -6.18 4.79
N GLU A 65 11.15 -6.34 3.64
CA GLU A 65 11.15 -5.33 2.59
C GLU A 65 9.93 -5.52 1.68
N MET A 66 9.29 -4.42 1.33
CA MET A 66 8.21 -4.38 0.34
C MET A 66 8.46 -3.29 -0.69
N ALA A 67 8.07 -3.52 -1.93
CA ALA A 67 8.26 -2.58 -3.04
C ALA A 67 7.05 -2.50 -3.98
N ILE A 68 6.90 -1.36 -4.64
CA ILE A 68 5.92 -1.11 -5.69
C ILE A 68 6.60 -0.45 -6.89
N ARG A 69 6.17 -0.81 -8.10
CA ARG A 69 6.55 -0.12 -9.34
C ARG A 69 5.46 0.90 -9.70
N LEU A 70 5.89 2.07 -10.14
CA LEU A 70 5.02 3.13 -10.61
C LEU A 70 5.17 3.17 -12.13
N ASP A 71 4.16 2.66 -12.85
CA ASP A 71 4.13 2.58 -14.31
C ASP A 71 3.49 3.84 -14.93
#